data_AF-A0A7D4TH34-F1
#
_entry.id   AF-A0A7D4TH34-F1
#
_cell.length_a   1.000
_cell.length_b   1.000
_cell.length_c   1.000
_cell.angle_alpha   90.00
_cell.angle_beta   90.00
_cell.angle_gamma   90.00
#
_symmetry.space_group_name_H-M   'P 1'
#
loop_
_entity.id
_entity.type
_entity.pdbx_description
1 polymer ?
#
loop_
_entity_poly.entity_id
_entity_poly.type
_entity_poly.pdbx_seq_one_letter_code
_entity_poly.pdbx_strand_id
1 'polypeptide(L)'
;MIKHLASVLVMMLLSTHASKAENQTFSKLLTQVIDEIEGKDETARAITINRIINRYKYIDDHQLYRSRDYWAQPEEFLANRGGDCEDFAILKLTLLQLIGIDSTLVNFRKNGANHVAVVAIADKKLLLLDLENQESVLNKRSVKNYRFFRLKEASVHQNSAFNNTPQVYIKNGLPSL
;
A
#
# COMPACT_ATOMS: atom_id res chain seq x y z
N MET A 1 27.21 8.14 -8.66
CA MET A 1 26.57 9.46 -8.85
C MET A 1 25.12 9.42 -9.34
N ILE A 2 24.59 8.32 -9.90
CA ILE A 2 23.20 8.26 -10.42
C ILE A 2 22.14 7.90 -9.34
N LYS A 3 22.57 7.36 -8.19
CA LYS A 3 21.68 6.82 -7.13
C LYS A 3 20.88 7.86 -6.32
N HIS A 4 21.38 9.09 -6.20
CA HIS A 4 20.69 10.17 -5.48
C HIS A 4 19.56 10.81 -6.29
N LEU A 5 19.56 10.67 -7.62
CA LEU A 5 18.61 11.39 -8.48
C LEU A 5 17.18 10.80 -8.42
N ALA A 6 17.03 9.49 -8.25
CA ALA A 6 15.72 8.86 -8.14
C ALA A 6 15.01 9.24 -6.82
N SER A 7 15.73 9.24 -5.70
CA SER A 7 15.18 9.61 -4.39
C SER A 7 14.84 11.11 -4.30
N VAL A 8 15.68 11.97 -4.89
CA VAL A 8 15.43 13.43 -4.97
C VAL A 8 14.25 13.75 -5.90
N LEU A 9 14.10 13.04 -7.03
CA LEU A 9 12.98 13.25 -7.96
C LEU A 9 11.64 12.82 -7.34
N VAL A 10 11.61 11.71 -6.60
CA VAL A 10 10.41 11.26 -5.86
C VAL A 10 10.05 12.24 -4.75
N MET A 11 11.03 12.73 -3.99
CA MET A 11 10.79 13.78 -2.98
C MET A 11 10.31 15.11 -3.59
N MET A 12 10.81 15.51 -4.76
CA MET A 12 10.34 16.71 -5.44
C MET A 12 8.89 16.58 -5.91
N LEU A 13 8.45 15.41 -6.38
CA LEU A 13 7.09 15.19 -6.89
C LEU A 13 6.02 15.25 -5.80
N LEU A 14 6.31 14.76 -4.59
CA LEU A 14 5.36 14.72 -3.46
C LEU A 14 5.03 16.11 -2.89
N SER A 15 5.86 17.12 -3.16
CA SER A 15 5.75 18.47 -2.58
C SER A 15 4.57 19.33 -3.06
N THR A 16 3.73 18.85 -3.99
CA THR A 16 2.83 19.73 -4.74
C THR A 16 1.37 19.80 -4.25
N HIS A 17 0.87 18.87 -3.42
CA HIS A 17 -0.59 18.78 -3.16
C HIS A 17 -1.04 18.42 -1.71
N ALA A 18 -0.12 18.22 -0.74
CA ALA A 18 -0.48 17.92 0.66
C ALA A 18 -0.05 19.04 1.62
N SER A 19 -0.69 19.16 2.80
CA SER A 19 -0.27 20.14 3.81
C SER A 19 1.18 19.89 4.22
N LYS A 20 1.92 20.96 4.56
CA LYS A 20 3.38 20.89 4.84
C LYS A 20 3.75 19.83 5.90
N ALA A 21 2.87 19.54 6.85
CA ALA A 21 3.08 18.57 7.93
C ALA A 21 2.80 17.11 7.50
N GLU A 22 1.73 16.86 6.75
CA GLU A 22 1.41 15.54 6.18
C GLU A 22 2.52 15.09 5.22
N ASN A 23 2.95 16.02 4.35
CA ASN A 23 4.05 15.82 3.42
C ASN A 23 5.36 15.50 4.16
N GLN A 24 5.57 16.06 5.35
CA GLN A 24 6.76 15.80 6.17
C GLN A 24 6.76 14.39 6.78
N THR A 25 5.62 13.89 7.25
CA THR A 25 5.53 12.55 7.86
C THR A 25 5.73 11.46 6.83
N PHE A 26 5.08 11.58 5.67
CA PHE A 26 5.29 10.65 4.56
C PHE A 26 6.74 10.70 4.07
N SER A 27 7.33 11.90 3.91
CA SER A 27 8.75 12.05 3.53
C SER A 27 9.69 11.36 4.52
N LYS A 28 9.44 11.47 5.83
CA LYS A 28 10.25 10.78 6.86
C LYS A 28 10.16 9.26 6.74
N LEU A 29 8.94 8.73 6.55
CA LEU A 29 8.76 7.30 6.32
C LEU A 29 9.48 6.85 5.05
N LEU A 30 9.35 7.61 3.97
CA LEU A 30 9.99 7.29 2.70
C LEU A 30 11.52 7.26 2.85
N THR A 31 12.13 8.23 3.53
CA THR A 31 13.58 8.19 3.83
C THR A 31 13.95 6.93 4.59
N GLN A 32 13.22 6.61 5.67
CA GLN A 32 13.48 5.38 6.44
C GLN A 32 13.39 4.13 5.55
N VAL A 33 12.37 4.05 4.70
CA VAL A 33 12.18 2.93 3.78
C VAL A 33 13.37 2.83 2.84
N ILE A 34 13.75 3.93 2.17
CA ILE A 34 14.89 3.96 1.24
C ILE A 34 16.19 3.48 1.92
N ASP A 35 16.45 3.96 3.14
CA ASP A 35 17.62 3.55 3.91
C ASP A 35 17.57 2.05 4.27
N GLU A 36 16.42 1.54 4.73
CA GLU A 36 16.27 0.12 5.10
C GLU A 36 16.31 -0.82 3.89
N ILE A 37 15.97 -0.36 2.68
CA ILE A 37 15.93 -1.21 1.48
C ILE A 37 17.19 -1.13 0.61
N GLU A 38 18.13 -0.24 0.92
CA GLU A 38 19.34 -0.05 0.12
C GLU A 38 20.15 -1.36 0.02
N GLY A 39 20.64 -1.66 -1.19
CA GLY A 39 21.47 -2.84 -1.46
C GLY A 39 20.72 -4.19 -1.49
N LYS A 40 19.41 -4.21 -1.20
CA LYS A 40 18.58 -5.43 -1.27
C LYS A 40 18.07 -5.72 -2.69
N ASP A 41 17.80 -6.99 -2.97
CA ASP A 41 17.04 -7.45 -4.15
C ASP A 41 15.55 -7.09 -4.03
N GLU A 42 14.79 -7.12 -5.13
CA GLU A 42 13.40 -6.66 -5.15
C GLU A 42 12.52 -7.38 -4.13
N THR A 43 12.71 -8.70 -3.99
CA THR A 43 12.00 -9.54 -3.02
C THR A 43 12.22 -9.00 -1.60
N ALA A 44 13.48 -8.81 -1.21
CA ALA A 44 13.85 -8.34 0.11
C ALA A 44 13.43 -6.88 0.36
N ARG A 45 13.38 -6.03 -0.69
CA ARG A 45 12.81 -4.67 -0.58
C ARG A 45 11.31 -4.71 -0.26
N ALA A 46 10.54 -5.50 -1.01
CA ALA A 46 9.09 -5.62 -0.81
C ALA A 46 8.74 -6.17 0.58
N ILE A 47 9.47 -7.20 1.02
CA ILE A 47 9.40 -7.76 2.38
C ILE A 47 9.72 -6.69 3.43
N THR A 48 10.79 -5.93 3.23
CA THR A 48 11.19 -4.88 4.18
C THR A 48 10.10 -3.81 4.31
N ILE A 49 9.51 -3.37 3.20
CA ILE A 49 8.37 -2.43 3.21
C ILE A 49 7.21 -3.01 4.00
N ASN A 50 6.80 -4.24 3.71
CA ASN A 50 5.70 -4.90 4.42
C ASN A 50 5.93 -4.93 5.94
N ARG A 51 7.15 -5.32 6.35
CA ARG A 51 7.56 -5.34 7.77
C ARG A 51 7.55 -3.96 8.41
N ILE A 52 8.00 -2.91 7.71
CA ILE A 52 7.98 -1.52 8.22
C ILE A 52 6.55 -1.08 8.50
N ILE A 53 5.64 -1.32 7.55
CA ILE A 53 4.24 -0.91 7.67
C ILE A 53 3.48 -1.75 8.71
N ASN A 54 3.76 -3.04 8.84
CA ASN A 54 3.12 -3.90 9.85
C ASN A 54 3.45 -3.53 11.32
N ARG A 55 4.31 -2.54 11.58
CA ARG A 55 4.55 -2.00 12.93
C ARG A 55 3.50 -0.97 13.38
N TYR A 56 2.68 -0.48 12.46
CA TYR A 56 1.57 0.42 12.79
C TYR A 56 0.43 -0.36 13.45
N LYS A 57 -0.51 0.35 14.07
CA LYS A 57 -1.61 -0.28 14.81
C LYS A 57 -2.76 -0.63 13.86
N TYR A 58 -3.35 -1.81 14.04
CA TYR A 58 -4.67 -2.09 13.50
C TYR A 58 -5.71 -1.31 14.29
N ILE A 59 -6.57 -0.57 13.61
CA ILE A 59 -7.66 0.23 14.20
C ILE A 59 -8.83 0.21 13.23
N ASP A 60 -9.99 -0.26 13.67
CA ASP A 60 -11.19 -0.32 12.82
C ASP A 60 -11.72 1.07 12.45
N ASP A 61 -12.28 1.20 11.25
CA ASP A 61 -12.86 2.45 10.73
C ASP A 61 -13.93 3.07 11.60
N HIS A 62 -14.73 2.24 12.25
CA HIS A 62 -15.76 2.73 13.16
C HIS A 62 -15.14 3.55 14.30
N GLN A 63 -13.95 3.16 14.75
CA GLN A 63 -13.22 3.87 15.80
C GLN A 63 -12.53 5.14 15.27
N LEU A 64 -11.91 5.10 14.08
CA LEU A 64 -11.18 6.25 13.52
C LEU A 64 -12.09 7.29 12.87
N TYR A 65 -12.99 6.84 12.00
CA TYR A 65 -13.72 7.71 11.06
C TYR A 65 -15.23 7.73 11.34
N ARG A 66 -15.73 6.91 12.29
CA ARG A 66 -17.16 6.67 12.51
C ARG A 66 -17.87 6.20 11.23
N SER A 67 -17.12 5.52 10.36
CA SER A 67 -17.61 4.91 9.12
C SER A 67 -17.74 3.40 9.29
N ARG A 68 -18.50 2.78 8.39
CA ARG A 68 -18.53 1.31 8.26
C ARG A 68 -17.40 0.77 7.37
N ASP A 69 -16.86 1.63 6.51
CA ASP A 69 -15.83 1.33 5.50
C ASP A 69 -15.27 2.69 5.01
N TYR A 70 -13.98 2.96 5.22
CA TYR A 70 -13.28 4.19 4.90
C TYR A 70 -11.84 3.89 4.49
N TRP A 71 -11.50 4.25 3.25
CA TRP A 71 -10.18 3.95 2.70
C TRP A 71 -9.29 5.17 2.88
N ALA A 72 -8.45 5.14 3.91
CA ALA A 72 -7.57 6.22 4.27
C ALA A 72 -6.47 6.44 3.24
N GLN A 73 -6.16 7.71 3.01
CA GLN A 73 -4.95 8.10 2.31
C GLN A 73 -3.70 7.74 3.13
N PRO A 74 -2.53 7.54 2.48
CA PRO A 74 -1.26 7.35 3.17
C PRO A 74 -1.01 8.36 4.29
N GLU A 75 -1.33 9.63 4.07
CA GLU A 75 -1.15 10.72 5.02
C GLU A 75 -2.07 10.58 6.25
N GLU A 76 -3.33 10.21 6.03
CA GLU A 76 -4.33 9.98 7.07
C GLU A 76 -3.95 8.78 7.95
N PHE A 77 -3.55 7.66 7.32
CA PHE A 77 -3.05 6.48 8.02
C PHE A 77 -1.84 6.83 8.91
N LEU A 78 -0.90 7.61 8.37
CA LEU A 78 0.30 8.02 9.12
C LEU A 78 -0.04 8.97 10.28
N ALA A 79 -0.98 9.89 10.08
CA ALA A 79 -1.47 10.78 11.14
C ALA A 79 -2.15 10.00 12.27
N ASN A 80 -2.98 9.00 11.92
CA ASN A 80 -3.65 8.11 12.87
C ASN A 80 -2.72 7.06 13.51
N ARG A 81 -1.52 6.89 12.93
CA ARG A 81 -0.55 5.84 13.31
C ARG A 81 -1.14 4.43 13.22
N GLY A 82 -2.04 4.23 12.26
CA GLY A 82 -2.80 2.99 12.10
C GLY A 82 -4.04 3.17 11.25
N GLY A 83 -4.70 2.05 11.00
CA GLY A 83 -5.90 1.88 10.15
C GLY A 83 -6.25 0.40 10.07
N ASP A 84 -7.10 0.00 9.13
CA ASP A 84 -7.49 -1.39 8.94
C ASP A 84 -6.90 -2.00 7.64
N CYS A 85 -7.48 -3.08 7.10
CA CYS A 85 -6.78 -3.91 6.12
C CYS A 85 -6.48 -3.18 4.79
N GLU A 86 -7.41 -2.36 4.31
CA GLU A 86 -7.28 -1.55 3.11
C GLU A 86 -6.24 -0.45 3.29
N ASP A 87 -6.22 0.23 4.44
CA ASP A 87 -5.31 1.35 4.69
C ASP A 87 -3.85 0.89 4.68
N PHE A 88 -3.59 -0.24 5.36
CA PHE A 88 -2.28 -0.89 5.31
C PHE A 88 -1.90 -1.27 3.88
N ALA A 89 -2.85 -1.78 3.09
CA ALA A 89 -2.59 -2.17 1.71
C ALA A 89 -2.32 -0.96 0.81
N ILE A 90 -3.03 0.15 0.98
CA ILE A 90 -2.85 1.40 0.21
C ILE A 90 -1.47 2.00 0.47
N LEU A 91 -1.03 2.07 1.74
CA LEU A 91 0.30 2.60 2.05
C LEU A 91 1.42 1.72 1.49
N LYS A 92 1.30 0.39 1.59
CA LYS A 92 2.26 -0.57 0.99
C LYS A 92 2.30 -0.42 -0.54
N LEU A 93 1.14 -0.39 -1.20
CA LEU A 93 1.02 -0.20 -2.64
C LEU A 93 1.74 1.07 -3.10
N THR A 94 1.47 2.19 -2.41
CA THR A 94 2.07 3.49 -2.71
C THR A 94 3.59 3.43 -2.64
N LEU A 95 4.15 2.88 -1.55
CA LEU A 95 5.60 2.78 -1.38
C LEU A 95 6.25 1.85 -2.43
N LEU A 96 5.63 0.72 -2.74
CA LEU A 96 6.14 -0.23 -3.75
C LEU A 96 6.17 0.41 -5.14
N GLN A 97 5.10 1.10 -5.53
CA GLN A 97 5.02 1.79 -6.82
C GLN A 97 6.04 2.93 -6.93
N LEU A 98 6.26 3.69 -5.85
CA LEU A 98 7.28 4.76 -5.82
C LEU A 98 8.70 4.24 -6.04
N ILE A 99 9.01 3.02 -5.61
CA ILE A 99 10.33 2.40 -5.84
C ILE A 99 10.37 1.53 -7.11
N GLY A 100 9.30 1.55 -7.92
CA GLY A 100 9.23 0.85 -9.20
C GLY A 100 8.90 -0.64 -9.12
N ILE A 101 8.36 -1.15 -8.01
CA ILE A 101 7.90 -2.54 -7.90
C ILE A 101 6.43 -2.63 -8.34
N ASP A 102 6.19 -3.41 -9.40
CA ASP A 102 4.85 -3.68 -9.92
C ASP A 102 3.98 -4.33 -8.86
N SER A 103 2.84 -3.71 -8.56
CA SER A 103 1.98 -4.13 -7.46
C SER A 103 0.52 -3.75 -7.68
N THR A 104 -0.38 -4.50 -7.05
CA THR A 104 -1.82 -4.35 -7.17
C THR A 104 -2.53 -4.77 -5.89
N LEU A 105 -3.70 -4.19 -5.64
CA LEU A 105 -4.56 -4.63 -4.55
C LEU A 105 -5.30 -5.91 -4.91
N VAL A 106 -5.56 -6.72 -3.88
CA VAL A 106 -6.36 -7.93 -3.95
C VAL A 106 -7.39 -7.96 -2.85
N ASN A 107 -8.60 -8.41 -3.17
CA ASN A 107 -9.66 -8.69 -2.22
C ASN A 107 -9.90 -10.20 -2.16
N PHE A 108 -9.97 -10.76 -0.96
CA PHE A 108 -10.27 -12.17 -0.73
C PHE A 108 -11.01 -12.38 0.58
N ARG A 109 -11.52 -13.59 0.79
CA ARG A 109 -12.22 -13.95 2.04
C ARG A 109 -11.22 -14.51 3.04
N LYS A 110 -11.18 -13.94 4.24
CA LYS A 110 -10.34 -14.39 5.37
C LYS A 110 -11.21 -14.45 6.62
N ASN A 111 -11.21 -15.58 7.32
CA ASN A 111 -12.02 -15.80 8.53
C ASN A 111 -13.52 -15.43 8.39
N GLY A 112 -14.09 -15.62 7.20
CA GLY A 112 -15.49 -15.27 6.93
C GLY A 112 -15.77 -13.78 6.69
N ALA A 113 -14.75 -12.93 6.65
CA ALA A 113 -14.85 -11.51 6.30
C ALA A 113 -14.14 -11.21 4.97
N ASN A 114 -14.43 -10.04 4.40
CA ASN A 114 -13.64 -9.51 3.28
C ASN A 114 -12.31 -8.99 3.81
N HIS A 115 -11.25 -9.15 3.04
CA HIS A 115 -9.90 -8.76 3.42
C HIS A 115 -9.16 -8.18 2.22
N VAL A 116 -8.41 -7.10 2.43
CA VAL A 116 -7.61 -6.42 1.41
C VAL A 116 -6.12 -6.59 1.72
N ALA A 117 -5.33 -6.87 0.68
CA ALA A 117 -3.87 -6.94 0.78
C ALA A 117 -3.22 -6.49 -0.55
N VAL A 118 -1.89 -6.52 -0.62
CA VAL A 118 -1.12 -6.23 -1.84
C VAL A 118 -0.54 -7.50 -2.41
N VAL A 119 -0.59 -7.65 -3.74
CA VAL A 119 0.28 -8.56 -4.49
C VAL A 119 1.33 -7.75 -5.24
N ALA A 120 2.61 -8.06 -5.01
CA ALA A 120 3.76 -7.48 -5.69
C ALA A 120 4.45 -8.50 -6.60
N ILE A 121 4.99 -8.05 -7.73
CA ILE A 121 5.89 -8.82 -8.59
C ILE A 121 7.31 -8.37 -8.30
N ALA A 122 8.13 -9.27 -7.77
CA ALA A 122 9.52 -8.99 -7.39
C ALA A 122 10.39 -10.21 -7.69
N ASP A 123 11.51 -10.04 -8.39
CA ASP A 123 12.40 -11.13 -8.83
C ASP A 123 11.64 -12.31 -9.48
N LYS A 124 10.65 -11.98 -10.33
CA LYS A 124 9.75 -12.94 -11.02
C LYS A 124 8.87 -13.78 -10.09
N LYS A 125 8.69 -13.36 -8.83
CA LYS A 125 7.80 -13.98 -7.84
C LYS A 125 6.60 -13.08 -7.58
N LEU A 126 5.47 -13.71 -7.31
CA LEU A 126 4.29 -13.03 -6.78
C LEU A 126 4.35 -13.09 -5.25
N LEU A 127 4.41 -11.94 -4.60
CA LEU A 127 4.45 -11.83 -3.14
C LEU A 127 3.11 -11.28 -2.66
N LEU A 128 2.42 -12.00 -1.77
CA LEU A 128 1.32 -11.44 -1.00
C LEU A 128 1.90 -10.73 0.22
N LEU A 129 1.54 -9.47 0.40
CA LEU A 129 1.99 -8.61 1.50
C LEU A 129 0.76 -8.24 2.34
N ASP A 130 0.60 -8.93 3.46
CA ASP A 130 -0.56 -8.84 4.36
C ASP A 130 -0.17 -8.24 5.73
N LEU A 131 -1.14 -7.65 6.43
CA LEU A 131 -1.02 -7.11 7.79
C LEU A 131 -0.65 -8.18 8.83
N GLU A 132 -1.21 -9.39 8.73
CA GLU A 132 -1.02 -10.45 9.73
C GLU A 132 0.27 -11.28 9.56
N ASN A 133 1.38 -10.66 9.13
CA ASN A 133 2.70 -11.29 9.04
C ASN A 133 2.84 -12.49 8.08
N GLN A 134 2.04 -12.54 7.01
CA GLN A 134 2.22 -13.54 5.95
C GLN A 134 2.81 -12.88 4.70
N GLU A 135 4.14 -12.77 4.67
CA GLU A 135 4.86 -12.71 3.40
C GLU A 135 4.78 -14.11 2.80
N SER A 136 3.95 -14.28 1.78
CA SER A 136 3.80 -15.56 1.12
C SER A 136 4.11 -15.42 -0.37
N VAL A 137 4.91 -16.34 -0.88
CA VAL A 137 5.11 -16.49 -2.31
C VAL A 137 3.86 -17.18 -2.87
N LEU A 138 3.08 -16.45 -3.66
CA LEU A 138 1.89 -16.97 -4.29
C LEU A 138 2.26 -17.86 -5.47
N ASN A 139 1.55 -18.97 -5.59
CA ASN A 139 1.59 -19.82 -6.78
C ASN A 139 0.31 -19.61 -7.63
N LYS A 140 0.34 -20.09 -8.87
CA LYS A 140 -0.79 -19.96 -9.82
C LYS A 140 -2.14 -20.48 -9.28
N ARG A 141 -2.14 -21.44 -8.35
CA ARG A 141 -3.38 -21.95 -7.74
C ARG A 141 -3.92 -20.97 -6.70
N SER A 142 -3.05 -20.45 -5.84
CA SER A 142 -3.43 -19.47 -4.79
C SER A 142 -4.08 -18.23 -5.39
N VAL A 143 -3.49 -17.72 -6.47
CA VAL A 143 -3.95 -16.52 -7.20
C VAL A 143 -5.44 -16.58 -7.57
N LYS A 144 -6.00 -17.76 -7.87
CA LYS A 144 -7.40 -17.90 -8.29
C LYS A 144 -8.41 -17.49 -7.20
N ASN A 145 -7.99 -17.46 -5.94
CA ASN A 145 -8.84 -17.09 -4.81
C ASN A 145 -8.88 -15.58 -4.57
N TYR A 146 -8.11 -14.80 -5.33
CA TYR A 146 -8.00 -13.35 -5.18
C TYR A 146 -8.74 -12.62 -6.29
N ARG A 147 -9.48 -11.58 -5.91
CA ARG A 147 -10.09 -10.62 -6.83
C ARG A 147 -9.16 -9.43 -6.94
N PHE A 148 -8.52 -9.28 -8.10
CA PHE A 148 -7.57 -8.20 -8.37
C PHE A 148 -8.30 -6.93 -8.74
N PHE A 149 -7.83 -5.80 -8.21
CA PHE A 149 -8.45 -4.53 -8.50
C PHE A 149 -7.48 -3.34 -8.40
N ARG A 150 -7.86 -2.24 -9.06
CA ARG A 150 -7.10 -0.99 -9.07
C ARG A 150 -7.98 0.16 -8.56
N LEU A 151 -7.38 1.03 -7.75
CA LEU A 151 -8.00 2.30 -7.35
C LEU A 151 -8.07 3.23 -8.55
N LYS A 152 -9.21 3.89 -8.76
CA LYS A 152 -9.30 5.00 -9.71
C LYS A 152 -8.60 6.21 -9.08
N GLU A 153 -7.63 6.82 -9.77
CA GLU A 153 -6.88 8.00 -9.27
C GLU A 153 -7.80 9.13 -8.76
N ALA A 154 -8.95 9.33 -9.42
CA ALA A 154 -9.94 10.35 -9.05
C ALA A 154 -10.76 10.02 -7.78
N SER A 155 -10.68 8.80 -7.25
CA SER A 155 -11.47 8.37 -6.08
C SER A 155 -10.74 8.56 -4.75
N VAL A 156 -9.44 8.83 -4.79
CA VAL A 156 -8.68 9.24 -3.59
C VAL A 156 -8.99 10.70 -3.24
N HIS A 157 -9.40 11.52 -4.22
CA HIS A 157 -9.55 12.97 -4.11
C HIS A 157 -11.00 13.51 -4.01
N GLN A 158 -12.04 12.67 -3.90
CA GLN A 158 -13.44 13.14 -3.85
C GLN A 158 -14.10 13.04 -2.47
N ASN A 159 -13.85 14.08 -1.67
CA ASN A 159 -14.79 14.86 -0.86
C ASN A 159 -15.74 14.19 0.17
N SER A 160 -15.60 14.71 1.40
CA SER A 160 -16.65 15.07 2.36
C SER A 160 -17.47 13.95 3.02
N ALA A 161 -17.30 13.87 4.35
CA ALA A 161 -18.28 13.40 5.32
C ALA A 161 -18.85 11.98 5.06
N PHE A 162 -18.18 10.99 5.64
CA PHE A 162 -18.73 9.68 6.01
C PHE A 162 -18.84 8.57 4.97
N ASN A 163 -18.40 8.69 3.70
CA ASN A 163 -18.26 7.53 2.80
C ASN A 163 -17.22 7.80 1.70
N ASN A 164 -16.00 7.28 1.87
CA ASN A 164 -14.90 7.44 0.91
C ASN A 164 -14.50 6.12 0.22
N THR A 165 -15.42 5.16 0.08
CA THR A 165 -15.13 3.91 -0.62
C THR A 165 -14.76 4.22 -2.08
N PRO A 166 -13.52 3.96 -2.52
CA PRO A 166 -13.07 4.37 -3.84
C PRO A 166 -13.81 3.57 -4.92
N GLN A 167 -14.00 4.16 -6.10
CA GLN A 167 -14.49 3.42 -7.25
C GLN A 167 -13.37 2.48 -7.71
N VAL A 168 -13.61 1.18 -7.53
CA VAL A 168 -12.68 0.11 -7.83
C VAL A 168 -13.00 -0.51 -9.20
N TYR A 169 -12.02 -0.60 -10.10
CA TYR A 169 -12.15 -1.42 -11.31
C TYR A 169 -11.55 -2.81 -11.05
N ILE A 170 -12.37 -3.85 -11.22
CA ILE A 170 -11.91 -5.23 -11.23
C ILE A 170 -11.19 -5.47 -12.56
N LYS A 171 -9.88 -5.76 -12.51
CA LYS A 171 -9.19 -6.32 -13.67
C LYS A 171 -9.22 -7.83 -13.50
N ASN A 172 -9.92 -8.51 -14.42
CA ASN A 172 -9.83 -9.97 -14.49
C ASN A 172 -8.42 -10.35 -14.97
N GLY A 173 -7.65 -11.02 -14.11
CA GLY A 173 -6.37 -11.61 -14.46
C GLY A 173 -5.18 -11.04 -13.68
N LEU A 174 -4.17 -11.90 -13.50
CA LEU A 174 -2.86 -11.56 -12.96
C LEU A 174 -2.25 -10.36 -13.67
N PRO A 175 -1.51 -9.48 -12.96
CA PRO A 175 -0.53 -8.64 -13.64
C PRO A 175 0.43 -9.54 -14.41
N SER A 176 0.74 -9.18 -15.66
CA SER A 176 1.65 -9.95 -16.50
C SER A 176 3.02 -10.04 -15.83
N LEU A 177 3.49 -11.27 -15.60
CA LEU A 177 4.88 -11.57 -15.20
C LEU A 177 5.85 -11.29 -16.34
#